data_AF-A0AA51PLH8-F1
#
_entry.id   AF-A0AA51PLH8-F1
#
_cell.length_a   1.000
_cell.length_b   1.000
_cell.length_c   1.000
_cell.angle_alpha   90.00
_cell.angle_beta   90.00
_cell.angle_gamma   90.00
#
_symmetry.space_group_name_H-M   'P 1'
#
loop_
_entity.id
_entity.type
_entity.pdbx_description
1 polymer ?
#
loop_
_entity_poly.entity_id
_entity_poly.type
_entity_poly.pdbx_seq_one_letter_code
_entity_poly.pdbx_strand_id
1 'polypeptide(L)' 'VLKTRLVRARMDQAARTVRVSSTMHRTFGRAQWHQLREVLVLWRANVHHAHDAMSSVAAAQIEY' A
#
# COMPACT_ATOMS: atom_id res chain seq x y z
N VAL A 1 -8.58 -16.12 -15.54
CA VAL A 1 -7.55 -15.08 -15.75
C VAL A 1 -8.18 -13.93 -16.53
N LEU A 2 -8.22 -12.71 -15.97
CA LEU A 2 -8.78 -11.53 -16.65
C LEU A 2 -7.90 -11.18 -17.86
N LYS A 3 -8.46 -11.18 -19.08
CA LYS A 3 -7.70 -11.08 -20.34
C LYS A 3 -7.22 -9.66 -20.67
N THR A 4 -7.82 -8.63 -20.07
CA THR A 4 -7.39 -7.25 -20.24
C THR A 4 -6.37 -6.89 -19.16
N ARG A 5 -5.21 -6.33 -19.53
CA ARG A 5 -4.14 -5.89 -18.58
C ARG A 5 -4.56 -4.72 -17.66
N LEU A 6 -5.84 -4.36 -17.62
CA LEU A 6 -6.38 -3.24 -16.87
C LEU A 6 -6.52 -3.53 -15.38
N VAL A 7 -6.70 -4.80 -15.00
CA VAL A 7 -6.93 -5.17 -13.61
C VAL A 7 -6.26 -6.51 -13.33
N ARG A 8 -5.49 -6.56 -12.25
CA ARG A 8 -5.01 -7.81 -11.66
C ARG A 8 -5.84 -8.08 -10.41
N ALA A 9 -6.64 -9.14 -10.43
CA ALA A 9 -7.53 -9.49 -9.34
C ALA A 9 -7.73 -11.01 -9.22
N ARG A 10 -8.17 -11.45 -8.04
CA ARG A 10 -8.61 -12.82 -7.75
C ARG A 10 -10.08 -12.80 -7.32
N MET A 11 -10.86 -13.74 -7.83
CA MET A 11 -12.26 -13.91 -7.45
C MET A 11 -12.35 -15.04 -6.43
N ASP A 12 -12.98 -14.75 -5.30
CA ASP A 12 -13.44 -15.74 -4.34
C ASP A 12 -14.95 -15.93 -4.57
N GLN A 13 -15.32 -17.04 -5.19
CA GLN A 13 -16.71 -17.32 -5.55
C GLN A 13 -17.55 -17.70 -4.32
N ALA A 14 -16.97 -18.37 -3.33
CA ALA A 14 -17.68 -18.78 -2.12
C ALA A 14 -18.07 -17.56 -1.29
N ALA A 15 -17.14 -16.61 -1.14
CA ALA A 15 -17.40 -15.34 -0.48
C ALA A 15 -18.13 -14.32 -1.37
N ARG A 16 -18.32 -14.62 -2.66
CA ARG A 16 -18.85 -13.68 -3.68
C ARG A 16 -18.08 -12.34 -3.72
N THR A 17 -16.77 -12.37 -3.53
CA THR A 17 -15.92 -11.17 -3.51
C THR A 17 -14.83 -11.21 -4.57
N VAL A 18 -14.42 -10.04 -5.05
CA VAL A 18 -13.28 -9.87 -5.95
C VAL A 18 -12.22 -9.04 -5.24
N ARG A 19 -11.06 -9.65 -5.01
CA ARG A 19 -9.88 -8.99 -4.43
C ARG A 19 -9.02 -8.44 -5.56
N VAL A 20 -8.97 -7.12 -5.66
CA VAL A 20 -8.16 -6.42 -6.65
C VAL A 20 -6.77 -6.13 -6.09
N SER A 21 -5.72 -6.59 -6.78
CA SER A 21 -4.32 -6.39 -6.39
C SER A 21 -3.69 -5.18 -7.09
N SER A 22 -4.06 -4.92 -8.35
CA SER A 22 -3.64 -3.71 -9.05
C SER A 22 -4.64 -3.31 -10.13
N THR A 23 -4.77 -2.01 -10.34
CA THR A 23 -5.61 -1.40 -11.38
C THR A 23 -4.76 -0.48 -12.26
N MET A 24 -4.97 -0.55 -13.56
CA MET A 24 -4.39 0.37 -14.52
C MET A 24 -5.38 1.53 -14.74
N HIS A 25 -4.95 2.74 -14.41
CA HIS A 25 -5.72 3.95 -14.69
C HIS A 25 -5.41 4.43 -16.11
N ARG A 26 -6.41 4.37 -17.01
CA ARG A 26 -6.24 4.83 -18.40
C ARG A 26 -6.03 6.34 -18.49
N THR A 27 -6.58 7.10 -17.54
CA THR A 27 -6.35 8.53 -17.35
C THR A 27 -6.01 8.77 -15.88
N PHE A 28 -5.05 9.66 -15.64
CA PHE A 28 -4.54 9.96 -14.29
C PHE A 28 -4.62 11.47 -14.06
N GLY A 29 -5.76 11.92 -13.54
CA GLY A 29 -6.09 13.32 -13.34
C GLY A 29 -5.70 13.83 -11.95
N ARG A 30 -6.08 15.08 -11.67
CA ARG A 30 -5.72 15.78 -10.43
C ARG A 30 -6.15 15.04 -9.15
N ALA A 31 -7.34 14.46 -9.14
CA ALA A 31 -7.82 13.70 -7.98
C ALA A 31 -6.94 12.46 -7.70
N GLN A 32 -6.52 11.74 -8.76
CA GLN A 32 -5.63 10.60 -8.63
C GLN A 32 -4.22 11.01 -8.18
N TRP A 33 -3.73 12.17 -8.62
CA TRP A 33 -2.48 12.75 -8.11
C TRP A 33 -2.55 13.11 -6.62
N HIS A 34 -3.67 13.68 -6.17
CA HIS A 34 -3.87 13.95 -4.74
C HIS A 34 -3.88 12.66 -3.92
N GLN A 35 -4.65 11.66 -4.35
CA GLN A 35 -4.70 10.36 -3.68
C GLN A 35 -3.32 9.68 -3.64
N LEU A 36 -2.57 9.71 -4.74
CA LEU A 36 -1.21 9.16 -4.78
C LEU A 36 -0.29 9.88 -3.80
N ARG A 37 -0.35 11.22 -3.74
CA ARG A 37 0.43 12.01 -2.78
C ARG A 37 0.09 11.63 -1.34
N GLU A 38 -1.19 11.47 -1.01
CA GLU A 38 -1.61 11.06 0.33
C GLU A 38 -1.06 9.69 0.71
N VAL A 39 -1.18 8.71 -0.20
CA VAL A 39 -0.64 7.36 0.00
C VAL A 39 0.88 7.39 0.23
N LEU A 40 1.61 8.18 -0.57
CA LEU A 40 3.07 8.31 -0.43
C LEU A 40 3.48 9.00 0.87
N VAL A 41 2.76 10.05 1.28
CA VAL A 41 3.01 10.74 2.55
C VAL A 41 2.79 9.80 3.73
N LEU A 42 1.70 9.04 3.71
CA LEU A 42 1.39 8.05 4.74
C LEU A 42 2.46 6.94 4.77
N TRP A 43 2.88 6.44 3.61
CA TRP A 43 3.95 5.45 3.52
C TRP A 43 5.26 5.95 4.14
N ARG A 44 5.66 7.18 3.82
CA ARG A 44 6.86 7.80 4.39
C ARG A 44 6.76 7.89 5.91
N ALA A 45 5.61 8.32 6.43
CA ALA A 45 5.39 8.41 7.87
C ALA A 45 5.47 7.04 8.55
N ASN A 46 4.85 6.01 7.96
CA ASN A 46 4.87 4.65 8.49
C ASN A 46 6.28 4.05 8.52
N VAL A 47 7.07 4.25 7.46
CA VAL A 47 8.46 3.78 7.40
C VAL A 47 9.31 4.49 8.44
N HIS A 48 9.15 5.81 8.59
CA HIS A 48 9.89 6.57 9.60
C HIS A 48 9.54 6.12 11.01
N HIS A 49 8.25 5.97 11.32
CA HIS A 49 7.79 5.49 12.62
C HIS A 49 8.32 4.07 12.94
N ALA A 50 8.31 3.17 11.96
CA ALA A 50 8.89 1.83 12.13
C ALA A 50 10.40 1.89 12.40
N HIS A 51 11.12 2.76 11.69
CA HIS A 51 12.55 2.97 11.91
C HIS A 51 12.86 3.49 13.32
N ASP A 52 12.09 4.47 13.79
CA ASP A 52 12.29 5.07 15.12
C ASP A 52 11.96 4.07 16.22
N ALA A 53 10.88 3.31 16.06
CA ALA A 53 10.54 2.22 16.97
C ALA A 53 11.64 1.16 17.05
N MET A 54 12.21 0.74 15.92
CA MET A 54 13.34 -0.20 15.90
C MET A 54 14.59 0.38 16.57
N SER A 55 14.91 1.65 16.31
CA SER A 55 16.04 2.35 16.94
C SER A 55 15.88 2.42 18.46
N SER A 56 14.67 2.72 18.94
CA SER A 56 14.35 2.76 20.36
C SER A 56 14.51 1.38 21.03
N VAL A 57 14.04 0.32 20.38
CA VAL A 57 14.22 -1.06 20.88
C VAL A 57 15.70 -1.47 20.91
N ALA A 58 16.46 -1.14 19.87
CA ALA A 58 17.89 -1.43 19.82
C ALA A 58 18.65 -0.68 20.92
N ALA A 59 18.32 0.59 21.19
CA ALA A 59 18.92 1.34 22.29
C ALA A 59 18.61 0.71 23.65
N ALA A 60 17.36 0.30 23.89
CA ALA A 60 16.96 -0.36 25.13
C ALA A 60 17.67 -1.72 25.36
N GLN A 61 18.05 -2.42 24.29
CA GLN A 61 18.83 -3.66 24.38
C GLN A 61 20.32 -3.46 24.69
N ILE A 62 20.87 -2.26 24.44
CA ILE A 62 22.26 -1.92 24.76
C ILE A 62 22.39 -1.53 26.24
N GLU A 63 21.33 -1.01 26.85
CA GLU A 63 21.30 -0.60 28.25
C GLU A 63 21.11 -1.76 29.25
N TYR A 64 20.81 -2.97 28.77
CA TYR A 64 20.68 -4.20 29.58
C TYR A 64 21.85 -5.15 29.34
#